data_AF-A0AAW8FQN6-F1
#
_entry.id   AF-A0AAW8FQN6-F1
#
_cell.length_a   1.000
_cell.length_b   1.000
_cell.length_c   1.000
_cell.angle_alpha   90.00
_cell.angle_beta   90.00
_cell.angle_gamma   90.00
#
_symmetry.space_group_name_H-M   'P 1'
#
loop_
_entity.id
_entity.type
_entity.pdbx_description
1 polymer ?
#
loop_
_entity_poly.entity_id
_entity_poly.type
_entity_poly.pdbx_seq_one_letter_code
_entity_poly.pdbx_strand_id
1 'polypeptide(L)' 'MKAECISRGEPRLFWIKSSYSSEEGGECVEVAACPHRIHVRDSKDTARPGLAVGPDTWDLFVVYAVDQIN' A
#
# COMPACT_ATOMS: atom_id res chain seq x y z
N MET A 1 2.98 11.91 -4.21
CA MET A 1 2.47 11.23 -3.00
C MET A 1 3.57 11.15 -1.96
N LYS A 2 3.30 11.46 -0.68
CA LYS A 2 4.22 11.18 0.43
C LYS A 2 3.56 10.19 1.36
N ALA A 3 3.87 8.91 1.19
CA ALA A 3 3.33 7.80 1.98
C ALA A 3 4.31 7.41 3.09
N GLU A 4 5.06 8.35 3.68
CA GLU A 4 6.20 8.03 4.54
C GLU A 4 5.79 7.78 6.00
N CYS A 5 6.23 6.66 6.57
CA CYS A 5 6.08 6.35 7.99
C CYS A 5 7.00 7.23 8.86
N ILE A 6 6.51 7.72 10.01
CA ILE A 6 7.32 8.52 10.96
C ILE A 6 8.17 7.58 11.83
N SER A 7 9.49 7.75 11.83
CA SER A 7 10.45 6.77 12.36
C SER A 7 10.82 6.87 13.85
N ARG A 8 10.09 7.63 14.68
CA ARG A 8 10.38 7.69 16.14
C ARG A 8 9.15 7.47 17.00
N GLY A 9 9.08 6.29 17.64
CA GLY A 9 8.33 6.07 18.87
C GLY A 9 7.05 5.24 18.76
N GLU A 10 6.34 5.30 17.64
CA GLU A 10 5.21 4.41 17.32
C GLU A 10 5.16 4.22 15.81
N PRO A 11 4.96 2.99 15.27
CA PRO A 11 4.85 2.77 13.84
C PRO A 11 3.48 3.27 13.35
N ARG A 12 3.29 4.58 13.27
CA ARG A 12 2.14 5.15 12.56
C ARG A 12 2.41 5.07 11.07
N LEU A 13 1.84 4.02 10.48
CA LEU A 13 1.76 3.86 9.04
C LEU A 13 0.87 4.98 8.47
N PHE A 14 1.42 5.75 7.54
CA PHE A 14 0.66 6.76 6.82
C PHE A 14 0.01 6.14 5.58
N TRP A 15 -1.25 5.76 5.71
CA TRP A 15 -2.01 5.07 4.67
C TRP A 15 -2.54 6.04 3.61
N ILE A 16 -2.29 5.72 2.35
CA ILE A 16 -2.87 6.41 1.20
C ILE A 16 -3.83 5.46 0.50
N LYS A 17 -5.10 5.87 0.40
CA LYS A 17 -6.12 5.17 -0.38
C LYS A 17 -5.92 5.42 -1.88
N SER A 18 -6.08 4.36 -2.68
CA SER A 18 -6.05 4.46 -4.14
C SER A 18 -7.22 5.31 -4.66
N SER A 19 -6.98 6.11 -5.71
CA SER A 19 -8.04 6.88 -6.39
C SER A 19 -9.06 5.99 -7.12
N TYR A 20 -8.71 4.74 -7.39
CA TYR A 20 -9.60 3.75 -8.00
C TYR A 20 -10.53 3.06 -6.98
N SER A 21 -10.37 3.39 -5.69
CA SER A 21 -11.19 2.86 -4.61
C SER A 21 -12.40 3.76 -4.38
N SER A 22 -13.49 3.52 -5.14
CA SER A 22 -14.79 4.18 -4.96
C SER A 22 -15.75 3.38 -4.07
N GLU A 23 -16.73 4.06 -3.47
CA GLU A 23 -17.75 3.42 -2.61
C GLU A 23 -18.71 2.50 -3.39
N GLU A 24 -18.81 2.67 -4.71
CA GLU A 24 -19.73 1.92 -5.59
C GLU A 24 -19.21 0.53 -6.02
N GLY A 25 -18.20 0.00 -5.34
CA GLY A 25 -17.72 -1.38 -5.55
C GLY A 25 -16.34 -1.51 -6.18
N GLY A 26 -15.51 -0.47 -6.14
CA GLY A 26 -14.11 -0.57 -6.54
C GLY A 26 -13.30 -1.49 -5.62
N GLU A 27 -12.19 -2.04 -6.15
CA GLU A 27 -11.15 -2.73 -5.38
C GLU A 27 -10.49 -1.69 -4.45
N CYS A 28 -10.74 -1.82 -3.16
CA CYS A 28 -10.39 -0.78 -2.19
C CYS A 28 -9.03 -1.06 -1.55
N VAL A 29 -7.96 -0.46 -2.06
CA VAL A 29 -6.59 -0.70 -1.59
C VAL A 29 -5.99 0.56 -0.96
N GLU A 30 -5.25 0.37 0.13
CA GLU A 30 -4.43 1.40 0.75
C GLU A 30 -2.97 0.94 0.87
N VAL A 31 -2.04 1.88 0.70
CA VAL A 31 -0.59 1.62 0.78
C VAL A 31 0.07 2.58 1.76
N ALA A 32 1.02 2.09 2.57
CA ALA A 32 1.91 2.90 3.41
C ALA A 32 3.37 2.51 3.12
N ALA A 33 4.21 3.49 2.79
CA ALA A 33 5.61 3.28 2.46
C ALA A 33 6.51 3.60 3.66
N CYS A 34 7.18 2.59 4.20
CA CYS A 34 8.23 2.76 5.20
C CYS A 34 9.60 2.48 4.56
N PRO A 35 10.71 3.01 5.13
CA PRO A 35 12.06 2.83 4.58
C PRO A 35 12.47 1.38 4.27
N HIS A 36 11.91 0.40 4.97
CA HIS A 36 12.27 -1.01 4.83
C HIS A 36 11.10 -1.93 4.46
N ARG A 37 9.88 -1.39 4.40
CA ARG A 37 8.65 -2.15 4.17
C ARG A 37 7.61 -1.30 3.47
N ILE A 38 6.98 -1.85 2.45
CA ILE A 38 5.76 -1.31 1.87
C ILE A 38 4.60 -2.15 2.41
N HIS A 39 3.66 -1.49 3.07
CA HIS A 39 2.46 -2.11 3.60
C HIS A 39 1.31 -1.90 2.64
N VAL A 40 0.54 -2.95 2.37
CA VAL A 40 -0.65 -2.93 1.52
C VAL A 40 -1.79 -3.57 2.29
N ARG A 41 -2.96 -2.94 2.31
CA ARG A 41 -4.16 -3.53 2.93
C ARG A 41 -5.41 -3.24 2.12
N ASP A 42 -6.41 -4.06 2.37
CA ASP A 42 -7.78 -3.78 1.96
C ASP A 42 -8.36 -2.68 2.86
N SER A 43 -8.93 -1.64 2.24
CA SER A 43 -9.53 -0.52 2.96
C SER A 43 -10.87 -0.88 3.60
N LYS A 44 -11.56 -1.91 3.09
CA LYS A 44 -12.88 -2.34 3.59
C LYS A 44 -12.74 -3.20 4.85
N ASP A 45 -11.61 -3.88 5.04
CA ASP A 45 -11.32 -4.70 6.21
C ASP A 45 -9.93 -4.42 6.78
N THR A 46 -9.82 -3.29 7.49
CA THR A 46 -8.58 -2.87 8.16
C THR A 46 -8.22 -3.70 9.39
N ALA A 47 -9.13 -4.59 9.84
CA ALA A 47 -8.87 -5.49 10.97
C ALA A 47 -8.05 -6.72 10.53
N ARG A 48 -8.08 -7.06 9.23
CA ARG A 48 -7.22 -8.11 8.69
C ARG A 48 -5.76 -7.65 8.59
N PRO A 49 -4.81 -8.57 8.80
CA PRO A 49 -3.40 -8.27 8.54
C PRO A 49 -3.18 -7.88 7.08
N GLY A 50 -2.61 -6.69 6.86
CA GLY A 50 -2.12 -6.27 5.55
C GLY A 50 -0.87 -7.03 5.14
N LEU A 51 -0.56 -7.01 3.85
CA LEU A 51 0.70 -7.49 3.29
C LEU A 51 1.82 -6.51 3.61
N ALA A 52 3.02 -7.01 3.94
CA ALA A 52 4.23 -6.21 4.07
C ALA A 52 5.33 -6.79 3.18
N VAL A 53 5.76 -6.02 2.19
CA VAL A 53 6.81 -6.42 1.23
C VAL A 53 8.05 -5.55 1.37
N GLY A 54 9.21 -6.06 0.97
CA GLY A 54 10.42 -5.24 0.85
C GLY A 54 10.31 -4.24 -0.32
N PRO A 55 11.04 -3.11 -0.27
CA PRO A 55 11.01 -2.10 -1.33
C PRO A 55 11.43 -2.67 -2.70
N ASP A 56 12.51 -3.45 -2.76
CA ASP A 56 12.97 -4.05 -4.04
C ASP A 56 11.92 -5.00 -4.65
N THR A 57 11.24 -5.77 -3.80
CA THR A 57 10.14 -6.66 -4.24
C THR A 57 8.94 -5.86 -4.73
N TRP A 58 8.62 -4.75 -4.06
CA TRP A 58 7.56 -3.85 -4.48
C TRP A 58 7.86 -3.22 -5.84
N ASP A 59 9.08 -2.78 -6.08
CA ASP A 59 9.49 -2.21 -7.37
C ASP A 59 9.35 -3.23 -8.50
N LEU A 60 9.80 -4.47 -8.29
CA LEU A 60 9.61 -5.55 -9.26
C LEU A 60 8.13 -5.84 -9.52
N PHE A 61 7.31 -5.84 -8.47
CA PHE A 61 5.87 -6.02 -8.59
C PHE A 61 5.22 -4.91 -9.42
N VAL A 62 5.59 -3.64 -9.20
CA VAL A 62 5.04 -2.51 -9.95
C VAL A 62 5.43 -2.59 -11.42
N VAL A 63 6.69 -2.92 -11.73
CA VAL A 63 7.13 -3.12 -13.12
C VAL A 63 6.31 -4.22 -13.80
N TYR A 64 6.13 -5.36 -13.13
CA TYR A 64 5.28 -6.44 -13.63
C TYR A 64 3.82 -5.99 -13.83
N ALA A 65 3.23 -5.34 -12.83
CA ALA A 65 1.82 -4.93 -12.87
C ALA A 65 1.54 -3.95 -14.02
N VAL A 66 2.46 -3.03 -14.32
CA VAL A 66 2.33 -2.09 -15.44
C VAL A 66 2.35 -2.82 -16.79
N ASP A 67 3.19 -3.83 -16.95
CA ASP A 67 3.27 -4.62 -18.18
C ASP A 67 1.97 -5.41 -18.46
N GLN A 68 1.31 -5.89 -17.41
CA GLN A 68 0.07 -6.67 -17.48
C GLN A 68 -1.20 -5.82 -17.73
N ILE A 69 -1.10 -4.49 -17.82
CA ILE A 69 -2.26 -3.59 -18.04
C ILE A 69 -2.55 -3.38 -19.55
N ASN A 70 -1.83 -4.07 -20.45
CA ASN A 70 -2.20 -4.19 -21.87
C ASN A 70 -3.23 -5.29 -22.12
#